data_AF-A0A919JWX7-F1
#
_entry.id   AF-A0A919JWX7-F1
#
_cell.length_a   1.000
_cell.length_b   1.000
_cell.length_c   1.000
_cell.angle_alpha   90.00
_cell.angle_beta   90.00
_cell.angle_gamma   90.00
#
_symmetry.space_group_name_H-M   'P 1'
#
loop_
_entity.id
_entity.type
_entity.pdbx_description
1 polymer ?
#
loop_
_entity_poly.entity_id
_entity_poly.type
_entity_poly.pdbx_seq_one_letter_code
_entity_poly.pdbx_strand_id
1 'polypeptide(L)'
;MQIQPRQQLLDIWRATARVSYHDGEWFPGGRSGSNSISDAEQLLCIMAPATEIPLFRLDRPDAVANDVLDTLRAVGDNLQIPQRLLRALSRYIERYTDRDGTPLFSGNSYFSLDEGKDGDGATEIKAEIKQEQLDLDVVDSFSISVTLMLATIGFTKIFRQVVTRPTLLKQVEALERAANVRLSAAMAGLLRSFAVNVFTADSVPGRELLRTVNQERRPTHQVVDELREALREINARLRDDVTIGSGAAEGSELDNPNRLFECGWSWGVVREAPEIETTAAIGEQRTGVAQNAPYLYFTTVAMDAIQALSSERTRLLGLLDTEQARLAQSLQLRFELTRSYWAAIATFGSGRWPLEDLPWRTTDGIEFDYFSLLVGGIVIQNMQAVRASTTELRRVSEVLEELANRSRITRRSTEPETAIAVHYPGLHFPLEGSENIGSSRLAWTVADIAPTLFRRSLTLASMVDDGVIRGRLLDLADAIWDHLQDRVLREGDDHGLWDRPAGAYKYLPDEARDVSWYYTKRVVDCLVVAARLINDPPLRSGLLTQIAADLLNEADHLYDRELLNGTTTRGETLRVELDRIGTELRRARAVRREQPGVAVAVTEEVLRKLDRLSAARQADSGVT
;
A
#
# COMPACT_ATOMS: atom_id res chain seq x y z
N MET A 1 10.82 -6.89 15.56
CA MET A 1 9.65 -7.36 14.80
C MET A 1 9.16 -8.69 15.34
N GLN A 2 8.13 -8.61 16.18
CA GLN A 2 7.48 -9.75 16.84
C GLN A 2 6.28 -10.29 16.05
N ILE A 3 5.84 -9.54 15.03
CA ILE A 3 4.71 -9.87 14.17
C ILE A 3 4.99 -11.19 13.43
N GLN A 4 3.97 -12.04 13.35
CA GLN A 4 4.00 -13.31 12.63
C GLN A 4 3.04 -13.27 11.43
N PRO A 5 3.40 -12.63 10.30
CA PRO A 5 2.44 -12.34 9.23
C PRO A 5 1.75 -13.58 8.68
N ARG A 6 2.46 -14.73 8.59
CA ARG A 6 1.84 -15.98 8.13
C ARG A 6 0.69 -16.41 9.06
N GLN A 7 0.94 -16.49 10.36
CA GLN A 7 -0.07 -16.93 11.33
C GLN A 7 -1.26 -15.96 11.34
N GLN A 8 -0.97 -14.66 11.38
CA GLN A 8 -2.01 -13.62 11.39
C GLN A 8 -2.87 -13.62 10.13
N LEU A 9 -2.28 -13.81 8.95
CA LEU A 9 -3.04 -13.95 7.70
C LEU A 9 -3.91 -15.22 7.68
N LEU A 10 -3.41 -16.34 8.21
CA LEU A 10 -4.22 -17.57 8.32
C LEU A 10 -5.39 -17.37 9.28
N ASP A 11 -5.19 -16.68 10.40
CA ASP A 11 -6.27 -16.41 11.36
C ASP A 11 -7.34 -15.48 10.76
N ILE A 12 -6.91 -14.45 10.01
CA ILE A 12 -7.82 -13.59 9.25
C ILE A 12 -8.57 -14.39 8.20
N TRP A 13 -7.89 -15.22 7.40
CA TRP A 13 -8.55 -16.05 6.39
C TRP A 13 -9.59 -17.00 6.98
N ARG A 14 -9.31 -17.58 8.15
CA ARG A 14 -10.26 -18.43 8.88
C ARG A 14 -11.51 -17.64 9.25
N ALA A 15 -11.33 -16.44 9.79
CA ALA A 15 -12.43 -15.57 10.19
C ALA A 15 -13.19 -15.03 8.97
N THR A 16 -12.51 -14.58 7.93
CA THR A 16 -13.12 -14.15 6.66
C THR A 16 -13.92 -15.29 6.03
N ALA A 17 -13.38 -16.50 5.98
CA ALA A 17 -14.08 -17.67 5.45
C ALA A 17 -15.35 -17.99 6.23
N ARG A 18 -15.30 -17.92 7.57
CA ARG A 18 -16.45 -18.14 8.44
C ARG A 18 -17.57 -17.12 8.20
N VAL A 19 -17.23 -15.84 8.09
CA VAL A 19 -18.21 -14.75 7.92
C VAL A 19 -18.73 -14.66 6.49
N SER A 20 -17.86 -14.91 5.51
CA SER A 20 -18.13 -14.60 4.10
C SER A 20 -18.65 -15.80 3.30
N TYR A 21 -18.55 -17.02 3.83
CA TYR A 21 -18.99 -18.23 3.14
C TYR A 21 -19.92 -19.07 4.01
N HIS A 22 -21.16 -19.24 3.52
CA HIS A 22 -22.13 -20.16 4.12
C HIS A 22 -22.45 -21.25 3.09
N ASP A 23 -22.31 -22.51 3.49
CA ASP A 23 -22.48 -23.68 2.60
C ASP A 23 -21.67 -23.60 1.29
N GLY A 24 -20.54 -22.89 1.32
CA GLY A 24 -19.66 -22.73 0.16
C GLY A 24 -20.07 -21.66 -0.84
N GLU A 25 -21.13 -20.91 -0.56
CA GLU A 25 -21.55 -19.74 -1.32
C GLU A 25 -21.04 -18.47 -0.65
N TRP A 26 -20.61 -17.50 -1.46
CA TRP A 26 -20.13 -16.20 -0.96
C TRP A 26 -21.31 -15.30 -0.58
N PHE A 27 -21.22 -14.65 0.59
CA PHE A 27 -22.21 -13.71 1.11
C PHE A 27 -21.55 -12.34 1.36
N PRO A 28 -22.00 -11.30 0.65
CA PRO A 28 -21.59 -9.93 0.93
C PRO A 28 -22.26 -9.37 2.19
N GLY A 29 -21.64 -8.40 2.85
CA GLY A 29 -22.17 -7.80 4.09
C GLY A 29 -21.12 -7.03 4.88
N GLY A 30 -21.29 -6.98 6.20
CA GLY A 30 -20.45 -6.21 7.13
C GLY A 30 -21.15 -4.95 7.64
N ARG A 31 -20.46 -4.18 8.48
CA ARG A 31 -20.99 -3.02 9.22
C ARG A 31 -21.69 -1.99 8.34
N SER A 32 -21.13 -1.72 7.17
CA SER A 32 -21.67 -0.72 6.24
C SER A 32 -22.61 -1.33 5.20
N GLY A 33 -23.01 -2.60 5.36
CA GLY A 33 -23.78 -3.33 4.35
C GLY A 33 -22.98 -3.65 3.08
N SER A 34 -23.69 -4.14 2.07
CA SER A 34 -23.11 -4.55 0.78
C SER A 34 -23.09 -3.38 -0.20
N ASN A 35 -21.90 -3.05 -0.70
CA ASN A 35 -21.66 -2.09 -1.76
C ASN A 35 -20.41 -2.48 -2.56
N SER A 36 -20.18 -1.83 -3.71
CA SER A 36 -19.12 -2.21 -4.64
C SER A 36 -17.71 -2.19 -4.03
N ILE A 37 -17.50 -1.33 -3.03
CA ILE A 37 -16.23 -1.14 -2.33
C ILE A 37 -16.08 -2.17 -1.21
N SER A 38 -17.04 -2.23 -0.29
CA SER A 38 -17.06 -3.15 0.86
C SER A 38 -16.94 -4.61 0.42
N ASP A 39 -17.70 -5.01 -0.60
CA ASP A 39 -17.67 -6.37 -1.14
C ASP A 39 -16.32 -6.69 -1.82
N ALA A 40 -15.68 -5.69 -2.44
CA ALA A 40 -14.33 -5.86 -3.00
C ALA A 40 -13.28 -5.97 -1.90
N GLU A 41 -13.39 -5.16 -0.84
CA GLU A 41 -12.51 -5.21 0.34
C GLU A 41 -12.60 -6.58 1.03
N GLN A 42 -13.81 -7.13 1.16
CA GLN A 42 -14.04 -8.49 1.66
C GLN A 42 -13.33 -9.55 0.80
N LEU A 43 -13.51 -9.51 -0.52
CA LEU A 43 -12.87 -10.48 -1.42
C LEU A 43 -11.34 -10.34 -1.43
N LEU A 44 -10.83 -9.11 -1.33
CA LEU A 44 -9.40 -8.82 -1.24
C LEU A 44 -8.74 -9.34 0.04
N CYS A 45 -9.50 -9.55 1.13
CA CYS A 45 -8.94 -10.19 2.33
C CYS A 45 -8.39 -11.60 2.03
N ILE A 46 -8.96 -12.30 1.04
CA ILE A 46 -8.44 -13.59 0.54
C ILE A 46 -7.58 -13.38 -0.71
N MET A 47 -8.05 -12.60 -1.68
CA MET A 47 -7.39 -12.49 -2.98
C MET A 47 -6.04 -11.79 -2.91
N ALA A 48 -5.86 -10.77 -2.07
CA ALA A 48 -4.59 -10.04 -1.99
C ALA A 48 -3.45 -10.94 -1.47
N PRO A 49 -3.55 -11.66 -0.33
CA PRO A 49 -2.47 -12.56 0.07
C PRO A 49 -2.29 -13.75 -0.88
N ALA A 50 -3.38 -14.31 -1.42
CA ALA A 50 -3.34 -15.45 -2.33
C ALA A 50 -2.61 -15.14 -3.63
N THR A 51 -2.67 -13.89 -4.07
CA THR A 51 -1.96 -13.45 -5.26
C THR A 51 -0.57 -12.98 -4.88
N GLU A 52 -0.42 -12.13 -3.87
CA GLU A 52 0.83 -11.41 -3.58
C GLU A 52 1.90 -12.20 -2.80
N ILE A 53 1.53 -13.28 -2.12
CA ILE A 53 2.47 -14.09 -1.35
C ILE A 53 2.48 -15.51 -1.90
N PRO A 54 3.60 -16.00 -2.48
CA PRO A 54 3.67 -17.34 -3.06
C PRO A 54 3.23 -18.48 -2.14
N LEU A 55 3.48 -18.34 -0.82
CA LEU A 55 3.13 -19.32 0.21
C LEU A 55 1.63 -19.40 0.53
N PHE A 56 0.81 -18.49 0.00
CA PHE A 56 -0.65 -18.43 0.18
C PHE A 56 -1.40 -18.73 -1.12
N ARG A 57 -0.72 -19.15 -2.19
CA ARG A 57 -1.33 -19.33 -3.49
C ARG A 57 -2.54 -20.27 -3.48
N LEU A 58 -3.59 -19.90 -4.20
CA LEU A 58 -4.83 -20.69 -4.36
C LEU A 58 -5.13 -21.05 -5.82
N ASP A 59 -4.31 -20.57 -6.75
CA ASP A 59 -4.43 -20.73 -8.20
C ASP A 59 -3.95 -22.10 -8.73
N ARG A 60 -3.31 -22.91 -7.88
CA ARG A 60 -2.79 -24.24 -8.20
C ARG A 60 -3.22 -25.25 -7.12
N PRO A 61 -4.30 -26.02 -7.34
CA PRO A 61 -4.87 -26.95 -6.36
C PRO A 61 -3.87 -27.93 -5.74
N ASP A 62 -2.89 -28.40 -6.54
CA ASP A 62 -1.91 -29.40 -6.10
C ASP A 62 -0.74 -28.81 -5.30
N ALA A 63 -0.63 -27.48 -5.24
CA ALA A 63 0.48 -26.77 -4.58
C ALA A 63 0.02 -25.94 -3.37
N VAL A 64 -1.24 -26.08 -2.94
CA VAL A 64 -1.77 -25.39 -1.76
C VAL A 64 -1.22 -26.05 -0.49
N ALA A 65 -0.70 -25.25 0.43
CA ALA A 65 -0.18 -25.73 1.70
C ALA A 65 -1.31 -26.27 2.62
N ASN A 66 -1.01 -27.30 3.43
CA ASN A 66 -2.00 -27.96 4.29
C ASN A 66 -2.64 -27.01 5.31
N ASP A 67 -1.85 -26.13 5.92
CA ASP A 67 -2.34 -25.13 6.88
C ASP A 67 -3.28 -24.09 6.24
N VAL A 68 -3.04 -23.76 4.96
CA VAL A 68 -3.95 -22.94 4.14
C VAL A 68 -5.27 -23.68 3.87
N LEU A 69 -5.20 -24.98 3.51
CA LEU A 69 -6.41 -25.79 3.28
C LEU A 69 -7.26 -25.95 4.55
N ASP A 70 -6.62 -26.22 5.69
CA ASP A 70 -7.32 -26.32 6.97
C ASP A 70 -7.97 -24.99 7.36
N THR A 71 -7.30 -23.88 7.07
CA THR A 71 -7.82 -22.52 7.32
C THR A 71 -9.03 -22.19 6.47
N LEU A 72 -9.03 -22.59 5.19
CA LEU A 72 -10.10 -22.33 4.23
C LEU A 72 -11.12 -23.47 4.13
N ARG A 73 -11.20 -24.38 5.13
CA ARG A 73 -12.11 -25.53 5.10
C ARG A 73 -13.59 -25.14 4.93
N ALA A 74 -14.02 -24.00 5.47
CA ALA A 74 -15.37 -23.45 5.25
C ALA A 74 -15.61 -23.07 3.78
N VAL A 75 -14.54 -22.63 3.08
CA VAL A 75 -14.56 -22.39 1.65
C VAL A 75 -14.48 -23.69 0.87
N GLY A 76 -13.84 -24.76 1.33
CA GLY A 76 -13.90 -26.09 0.69
C GLY A 76 -12.58 -26.85 0.70
N ASP A 77 -12.50 -27.91 -0.12
CA ASP A 77 -11.25 -28.64 -0.37
C ASP A 77 -10.35 -27.94 -1.42
N ASN A 78 -9.17 -28.51 -1.68
CA ASN A 78 -8.18 -27.94 -2.60
C ASN A 78 -8.69 -27.74 -4.05
N LEU A 79 -9.68 -28.53 -4.50
CA LEU A 79 -10.30 -28.38 -5.82
C LEU A 79 -11.47 -27.40 -5.79
N GLN A 80 -12.22 -27.37 -4.69
CA GLN A 80 -13.41 -26.53 -4.51
C GLN A 80 -13.06 -25.07 -4.23
N ILE A 81 -12.00 -24.78 -3.47
CA ILE A 81 -11.58 -23.42 -3.12
C ILE A 81 -11.46 -22.53 -4.37
N PRO A 82 -10.62 -22.86 -5.38
CA PRO A 82 -10.49 -21.99 -6.55
C PRO A 82 -11.79 -21.87 -7.36
N GLN A 83 -12.62 -22.91 -7.40
CA GLN A 83 -13.93 -22.87 -8.09
C GLN A 83 -14.95 -21.97 -7.36
N ARG A 84 -14.93 -21.96 -6.02
CA ARG A 84 -15.80 -21.10 -5.21
C ARG A 84 -15.34 -19.65 -5.24
N LEU A 85 -14.03 -19.41 -5.28
CA LEU A 85 -13.48 -18.06 -5.54
C LEU A 85 -13.87 -17.56 -6.93
N LEU A 86 -13.78 -18.41 -7.96
CA LEU A 86 -14.25 -18.07 -9.32
C LEU A 86 -15.71 -17.60 -9.30
N ARG A 87 -16.59 -18.37 -8.65
CA ARG A 87 -18.03 -18.04 -8.53
C ARG A 87 -18.28 -16.76 -7.73
N ALA A 88 -17.56 -16.56 -6.62
CA ALA A 88 -17.66 -15.34 -5.82
C ALA A 88 -17.27 -14.09 -6.63
N LEU A 89 -16.15 -14.16 -7.36
CA LEU A 89 -15.68 -13.08 -8.22
C LEU A 89 -16.63 -12.80 -9.39
N SER A 90 -17.19 -13.84 -10.03
CA SER A 90 -18.23 -13.66 -11.05
C SER A 90 -19.46 -12.97 -10.48
N ARG A 91 -19.96 -13.45 -9.32
CA ARG A 91 -21.12 -12.86 -8.64
C ARG A 91 -20.89 -11.41 -8.25
N TYR A 92 -19.68 -11.05 -7.81
CA TYR A 92 -19.30 -9.66 -7.52
C TYR A 92 -19.43 -8.78 -8.77
N ILE A 93 -18.82 -9.18 -9.89
CA ILE A 93 -18.87 -8.39 -11.12
C ILE A 93 -20.31 -8.26 -11.62
N GLU A 94 -21.06 -9.37 -11.65
CA GLU A 94 -22.49 -9.39 -12.04
C GLU A 94 -23.35 -8.46 -11.16
N ARG A 95 -23.10 -8.43 -9.85
CA ARG A 95 -23.83 -7.59 -8.89
C ARG A 95 -23.56 -6.10 -9.10
N TYR A 96 -22.36 -5.74 -9.56
CA TYR A 96 -21.91 -4.36 -9.75
C TYR A 96 -21.72 -3.99 -11.22
N THR A 97 -22.59 -4.53 -12.07
CA THR A 97 -22.71 -4.19 -13.48
C THR A 97 -24.18 -3.90 -13.78
N ASP A 98 -24.46 -2.79 -14.46
CA ASP A 98 -25.81 -2.42 -14.85
C ASP A 98 -26.31 -3.27 -16.04
N ARG A 99 -27.59 -3.15 -16.38
CA ARG A 99 -28.29 -3.95 -17.39
C ARG A 99 -27.73 -3.79 -18.80
N ASP A 100 -27.13 -2.65 -19.08
CA ASP A 100 -26.45 -2.33 -20.34
C ASP A 100 -25.01 -2.90 -20.40
N GLY A 101 -24.52 -3.47 -19.29
CA GLY A 101 -23.16 -3.97 -19.16
C GLY A 101 -22.16 -2.96 -18.59
N THR A 102 -22.61 -1.76 -18.21
CA THR A 102 -21.74 -0.71 -17.64
C THR A 102 -21.34 -1.07 -16.20
N PRO A 103 -20.04 -1.15 -15.88
CA PRO A 103 -19.60 -1.38 -14.50
C PRO A 103 -19.96 -0.21 -13.58
N LEU A 104 -20.47 -0.52 -12.39
CA LEU A 104 -20.86 0.48 -11.38
C LEU A 104 -19.73 0.69 -10.36
N PHE A 105 -19.42 1.95 -10.05
CA PHE A 105 -18.37 2.35 -9.08
C PHE A 105 -18.91 3.28 -7.99
N SER A 106 -20.17 3.09 -7.59
CA SER A 106 -20.82 3.95 -6.61
C SER A 106 -20.25 3.83 -5.19
N GLY A 107 -20.25 4.94 -4.44
CA GLY A 107 -19.88 4.96 -3.02
C GLY A 107 -20.97 4.40 -2.10
N ASN A 108 -22.25 4.53 -2.48
CA ASN A 108 -23.42 3.98 -1.79
C ASN A 108 -23.35 4.18 -0.26
N SER A 109 -23.42 3.11 0.54
CA SER A 109 -23.46 3.16 2.00
C SER A 109 -22.20 3.67 2.69
N TYR A 110 -21.13 4.00 1.93
CA TYR A 110 -19.97 4.73 2.47
C TYR A 110 -20.18 6.25 2.46
N PHE A 111 -21.16 6.76 1.70
CA PHE A 111 -21.55 8.16 1.79
C PHE A 111 -22.31 8.42 3.09
N SER A 112 -21.93 9.52 3.73
CA SER A 112 -22.62 10.09 4.89
C SER A 112 -23.06 11.51 4.57
N LEU A 113 -23.91 12.10 5.41
CA LEU A 113 -24.23 13.53 5.30
C LEU A 113 -23.12 14.35 5.94
N ASP A 114 -22.80 15.49 5.35
CA ASP A 114 -21.98 16.48 6.00
C ASP A 114 -22.83 17.31 6.98
N GLU A 115 -22.80 16.96 8.25
CA GLU A 115 -23.56 17.63 9.33
C GLU A 115 -22.90 18.94 9.77
N GLY A 116 -22.49 19.80 8.82
CA GLY A 116 -21.69 21.01 9.05
C GLY A 116 -22.00 21.77 10.36
N LYS A 117 -20.95 22.32 11.01
CA LYS A 117 -21.02 23.06 12.28
C LYS A 117 -21.80 24.39 12.24
N ASP A 118 -22.57 24.67 11.19
CA ASP A 118 -23.39 25.89 11.10
C ASP A 118 -24.75 25.66 11.78
N GLY A 119 -24.67 25.55 13.11
CA GLY A 119 -25.80 25.78 13.98
C GLY A 119 -26.13 27.27 14.00
N ASP A 120 -27.04 27.70 13.13
CA ASP A 120 -27.89 28.85 13.39
C ASP A 120 -29.29 28.62 12.80
N GLY A 121 -30.13 27.95 13.59
CA GLY A 121 -31.53 28.32 13.75
C GLY A 121 -32.51 28.18 12.58
N ALA A 122 -32.28 27.33 11.56
CA ALA A 122 -33.22 27.18 10.46
C ALA A 122 -33.61 25.73 10.16
N THR A 123 -34.75 25.32 10.72
CA THR A 123 -35.66 24.24 10.28
C THR A 123 -35.08 22.82 10.22
N GLU A 124 -35.66 21.90 11.02
CA GLU A 124 -35.48 20.43 10.92
C GLU A 124 -35.94 19.90 9.55
N ILE A 125 -35.20 20.19 8.48
CA ILE A 125 -35.22 19.33 7.30
C ILE A 125 -34.28 18.19 7.68
N LYS A 126 -34.83 17.01 7.98
CA LYS A 126 -34.03 15.78 7.97
C LYS A 126 -33.41 15.68 6.58
N ALA A 127 -32.16 16.07 6.46
CA ALA A 127 -31.39 15.88 5.25
C ALA A 127 -31.44 14.39 4.90
N GLU A 128 -31.94 14.06 3.72
CA GLU A 128 -32.00 12.69 3.21
C GLU A 128 -31.04 12.61 2.01
N ILE A 129 -30.24 11.55 1.95
CA ILE A 129 -29.37 11.30 0.80
C ILE A 129 -30.24 10.71 -0.31
N LYS A 130 -30.29 11.38 -1.47
CA LYS A 130 -31.04 10.86 -2.63
C LYS A 130 -30.35 9.64 -3.23
N GLN A 131 -31.12 8.75 -3.88
CA GLN A 131 -30.56 7.59 -4.57
C GLN A 131 -29.51 7.98 -5.63
N GLU A 132 -29.76 9.05 -6.40
CA GLU A 132 -28.82 9.59 -7.38
C GLU A 132 -27.47 10.01 -6.76
N GLN A 133 -27.49 10.48 -5.51
CA GLN A 133 -26.27 10.79 -4.76
C GLN A 133 -25.55 9.52 -4.29
N LEU A 134 -26.29 8.50 -3.87
CA LEU A 134 -25.71 7.19 -3.51
C LEU A 134 -25.05 6.49 -4.69
N ASP A 135 -25.53 6.74 -5.91
CA ASP A 135 -25.04 6.13 -7.15
C ASP A 135 -23.81 6.82 -7.74
N LEU A 136 -23.33 7.91 -7.12
CA LEU A 136 -22.16 8.65 -7.55
C LEU A 136 -20.88 7.82 -7.51
N ASP A 137 -20.15 7.87 -8.63
CA ASP A 137 -18.83 7.26 -8.74
C ASP A 137 -17.80 7.95 -7.85
N VAL A 138 -16.98 7.14 -7.18
CA VAL A 138 -15.96 7.61 -6.23
C VAL A 138 -14.60 6.97 -6.52
N VAL A 139 -13.53 7.74 -6.33
CA VAL A 139 -12.15 7.29 -6.60
C VAL A 139 -11.77 6.04 -5.82
N ASP A 140 -12.26 5.87 -4.59
CA ASP A 140 -12.05 4.64 -3.82
C ASP A 140 -12.57 3.39 -4.55
N SER A 141 -13.73 3.49 -5.21
CA SER A 141 -14.35 2.39 -5.93
C SER A 141 -13.61 2.03 -7.22
N PHE A 142 -13.13 3.03 -7.95
CA PHE A 142 -12.23 2.78 -9.09
C PHE A 142 -10.92 2.12 -8.62
N SER A 143 -10.31 2.64 -7.56
CA SER A 143 -9.02 2.17 -7.03
C SER A 143 -9.06 0.75 -6.47
N ILE A 144 -10.10 0.42 -5.69
CA ILE A 144 -10.29 -0.95 -5.17
C ILE A 144 -10.61 -1.92 -6.31
N SER A 145 -11.34 -1.47 -7.34
CA SER A 145 -11.63 -2.28 -8.52
C SER A 145 -10.37 -2.59 -9.33
N VAL A 146 -9.46 -1.63 -9.54
CA VAL A 146 -8.15 -1.90 -10.16
C VAL A 146 -7.42 -3.01 -9.41
N THR A 147 -7.36 -2.91 -8.08
CA THR A 147 -6.67 -3.90 -7.24
C THR A 147 -7.31 -5.29 -7.35
N LEU A 148 -8.64 -5.39 -7.22
CA LEU A 148 -9.35 -6.67 -7.29
C LEU A 148 -9.32 -7.28 -8.69
N MET A 149 -9.45 -6.49 -9.75
CA MET A 149 -9.42 -7.00 -11.13
C MET A 149 -8.03 -7.50 -11.51
N LEU A 150 -6.95 -6.82 -11.11
CA LEU A 150 -5.58 -7.33 -11.29
C LEU A 150 -5.37 -8.66 -10.55
N ALA A 151 -5.84 -8.77 -9.31
CA ALA A 151 -5.78 -10.02 -8.55
C ALA A 151 -6.59 -11.14 -9.24
N THR A 152 -7.78 -10.80 -9.75
CA THR A 152 -8.67 -11.72 -10.46
C THR A 152 -8.04 -12.22 -11.76
N ILE A 153 -7.54 -11.33 -12.62
CA ILE A 153 -6.90 -11.69 -13.90
C ILE A 153 -5.63 -12.52 -13.64
N GLY A 154 -4.81 -12.13 -12.65
CA GLY A 154 -3.63 -12.90 -12.26
C GLY A 154 -3.98 -14.32 -11.81
N PHE A 155 -5.04 -14.45 -10.99
CA PHE A 155 -5.54 -15.73 -10.53
C PHE A 155 -6.08 -16.59 -11.69
N THR A 156 -6.97 -16.05 -12.53
CA THR A 156 -7.57 -16.79 -13.65
C THR A 156 -6.52 -17.24 -14.65
N LYS A 157 -5.52 -16.40 -14.95
CA LYS A 157 -4.44 -16.72 -15.90
C LYS A 157 -3.63 -17.94 -15.48
N ILE A 158 -3.30 -18.07 -14.19
CA ILE A 158 -2.56 -19.23 -13.68
C ILE A 158 -3.50 -20.43 -13.52
N PHE A 159 -4.69 -20.24 -12.96
CA PHE A 159 -5.66 -21.31 -12.77
C PHE A 159 -6.09 -21.96 -14.09
N ARG A 160 -6.22 -21.17 -15.17
CA ARG A 160 -6.50 -21.67 -16.52
C ARG A 160 -5.53 -22.75 -17.00
N GLN A 161 -4.25 -22.67 -16.58
CA GLN A 161 -3.21 -23.63 -17.00
C GLN A 161 -3.42 -25.03 -16.44
N VAL A 162 -4.16 -25.15 -15.33
CA VAL A 162 -4.41 -26.43 -14.64
C VAL A 162 -5.85 -26.95 -14.83
N VAL A 163 -6.74 -26.16 -15.45
CA VAL A 163 -8.13 -26.55 -15.71
C VAL A 163 -8.23 -27.37 -16.99
N THR A 164 -8.71 -28.61 -16.88
CA THR A 164 -8.96 -29.50 -18.02
C THR A 164 -10.44 -29.59 -18.42
N ARG A 165 -11.37 -29.31 -17.49
CA ARG A 165 -12.82 -29.43 -17.72
C ARG A 165 -13.33 -28.27 -18.59
N PRO A 166 -13.92 -28.53 -19.77
CA PRO A 166 -14.33 -27.47 -20.71
C PRO A 166 -15.34 -26.46 -20.14
N THR A 167 -16.25 -26.90 -19.28
CA THR A 167 -17.25 -26.01 -18.65
C THR A 167 -16.60 -25.03 -17.67
N LEU A 168 -15.62 -25.49 -16.90
CA LEU A 168 -14.89 -24.64 -15.96
C LEU A 168 -13.96 -23.67 -16.71
N LEU A 169 -13.33 -24.13 -17.79
CA LEU A 169 -12.53 -23.27 -18.66
C LEU A 169 -13.34 -22.10 -19.23
N LYS A 170 -14.58 -22.35 -19.68
CA LYS A 170 -15.50 -21.30 -20.15
C LYS A 170 -15.85 -20.29 -19.05
N GLN A 171 -16.02 -20.74 -17.81
CA GLN A 171 -16.27 -19.85 -16.66
C GLN A 171 -15.05 -18.97 -16.36
N VAL A 172 -13.84 -19.54 -16.40
CA VAL A 172 -12.58 -18.81 -16.25
C VAL A 172 -12.44 -17.72 -17.31
N GLU A 173 -12.67 -18.06 -18.57
CA GLU A 173 -12.60 -17.10 -19.69
C GLU A 173 -13.69 -16.02 -19.62
N ALA A 174 -14.89 -16.36 -19.14
CA ALA A 174 -15.96 -15.38 -18.94
C ALA A 174 -15.62 -14.39 -17.83
N LEU A 175 -15.11 -14.88 -16.69
CA LEU A 175 -14.66 -14.04 -15.59
C LEU A 175 -13.50 -13.13 -16.03
N GLU A 176 -12.51 -13.67 -16.74
CA GLU A 176 -11.36 -12.90 -17.24
C GLU A 176 -11.81 -11.76 -18.18
N ARG A 177 -12.77 -12.01 -19.09
CA ARG A 177 -13.33 -10.95 -19.95
C ARG A 177 -14.07 -9.88 -19.15
N ALA A 178 -14.91 -10.28 -18.21
CA ALA A 178 -15.67 -9.34 -17.37
C ALA A 178 -14.75 -8.50 -16.48
N ALA A 179 -13.69 -9.12 -15.95
CA ALA A 179 -12.67 -8.42 -15.15
C ALA A 179 -11.90 -7.40 -15.99
N ASN A 180 -11.57 -7.72 -17.25
CA ASN A 180 -10.91 -6.78 -18.15
C ASN A 180 -11.78 -5.55 -18.47
N VAL A 181 -13.09 -5.75 -18.72
CA VAL A 181 -14.06 -4.65 -18.92
C VAL A 181 -14.09 -3.72 -17.71
N ARG A 182 -14.26 -4.28 -16.50
CA ARG A 182 -14.28 -3.49 -15.26
C ARG A 182 -12.95 -2.80 -14.98
N LEU A 183 -11.82 -3.45 -15.26
CA LEU A 183 -10.49 -2.85 -15.11
C LEU A 183 -10.34 -1.62 -16.02
N SER A 184 -10.67 -1.76 -17.30
CA SER A 184 -10.60 -0.65 -18.27
C SER A 184 -11.52 0.51 -17.88
N ALA A 185 -12.75 0.22 -17.43
CA ALA A 185 -13.67 1.24 -16.94
C ALA A 185 -13.16 1.96 -15.69
N ALA A 186 -12.56 1.23 -14.74
CA ALA A 186 -11.96 1.81 -13.55
C ALA A 186 -10.78 2.74 -13.89
N MET A 187 -9.94 2.35 -14.86
CA MET A 187 -8.82 3.17 -15.33
C MET A 187 -9.31 4.45 -16.02
N ALA A 188 -10.38 4.37 -16.81
CA ALA A 188 -11.02 5.55 -17.40
C ALA A 188 -11.59 6.48 -16.32
N GLY A 189 -12.26 5.93 -15.31
CA GLY A 189 -12.74 6.67 -14.14
C GLY A 189 -11.62 7.40 -13.39
N LEU A 190 -10.49 6.74 -13.14
CA LEU A 190 -9.31 7.37 -12.53
C LEU A 190 -8.72 8.49 -13.39
N LEU A 191 -8.69 8.35 -14.72
CA LEU A 191 -8.23 9.41 -15.61
C LEU A 191 -9.12 10.65 -15.53
N ARG A 192 -10.45 10.46 -15.51
CA ARG A 192 -11.45 11.54 -15.43
C ARG A 192 -11.62 12.12 -14.02
N SER A 193 -11.00 11.51 -13.01
CA SER A 193 -10.99 12.01 -11.63
C SER A 193 -9.71 12.77 -11.28
N PHE A 194 -8.74 12.84 -12.21
CA PHE A 194 -7.53 13.64 -12.04
C PHE A 194 -7.87 15.14 -12.13
N ALA A 195 -7.38 15.91 -11.17
CA ALA A 195 -7.67 17.33 -11.02
C ALA A 195 -6.38 18.15 -10.98
N VAL A 196 -6.40 19.31 -11.65
CA VAL A 196 -5.37 20.35 -11.56
C VAL A 196 -6.06 21.64 -11.17
N ASN A 197 -5.84 22.09 -9.93
CA ASN A 197 -6.41 23.33 -9.44
C ASN A 197 -5.37 24.45 -9.57
N VAL A 198 -5.68 25.46 -10.39
CA VAL A 198 -4.80 26.60 -10.70
C VAL A 198 -5.33 27.85 -10.01
N PHE A 199 -4.46 28.56 -9.31
CA PHE A 199 -4.86 29.72 -8.50
C PHE A 199 -3.77 30.79 -8.42
N THR A 200 -4.12 31.98 -7.96
CA THR A 200 -3.15 33.06 -7.72
C THR A 200 -2.50 32.95 -6.35
N ALA A 201 -1.30 33.52 -6.20
CA ALA A 201 -0.61 33.61 -4.90
C ALA A 201 -1.40 34.41 -3.84
N ASP A 202 -2.26 35.35 -4.26
CA ASP A 202 -3.09 36.16 -3.37
C ASP A 202 -4.46 35.55 -3.09
N SER A 203 -4.84 34.45 -3.75
CA SER A 203 -6.08 33.71 -3.43
C SER A 203 -5.99 33.00 -2.07
N VAL A 204 -7.12 32.53 -1.53
CA VAL A 204 -7.11 31.71 -0.30
C VAL A 204 -6.20 30.47 -0.45
N PRO A 205 -6.37 29.62 -1.50
CA PRO A 205 -5.44 28.51 -1.75
C PRO A 205 -3.98 28.91 -1.87
N GLY A 206 -3.69 30.00 -2.58
CA GLY A 206 -2.33 30.50 -2.75
C GLY A 206 -1.67 30.92 -1.44
N ARG A 207 -2.41 31.63 -0.58
CA ARG A 207 -1.89 32.06 0.73
C ARG A 207 -1.65 30.88 1.66
N GLU A 208 -2.55 29.89 1.68
CA GLU A 208 -2.36 28.70 2.51
C GLU A 208 -1.19 27.85 2.02
N LEU A 209 -1.04 27.62 0.70
CA LEU A 209 0.12 26.94 0.14
C LEU A 209 1.43 27.66 0.53
N LEU A 210 1.48 28.98 0.35
CA LEU A 210 2.66 29.77 0.67
C LEU A 210 2.98 29.77 2.17
N ARG A 211 1.96 29.72 3.02
CA ARG A 211 2.14 29.55 4.47
C ARG A 211 2.73 28.18 4.79
N THR A 212 2.27 27.12 4.15
CA THR A 212 2.78 25.75 4.33
C THR A 212 4.25 25.64 3.90
N VAL A 213 4.64 26.19 2.74
CA VAL A 213 6.03 26.07 2.27
C VAL A 213 7.01 27.05 2.92
N ASN A 214 6.54 28.19 3.42
CA ASN A 214 7.41 29.24 3.97
C ASN A 214 7.78 29.02 5.44
N GLN A 215 8.51 27.95 5.71
CA GLN A 215 8.94 27.55 7.06
C GLN A 215 9.91 28.55 7.72
N GLU A 216 10.61 29.36 6.92
CA GLU A 216 11.62 30.33 7.38
C GLU A 216 11.08 31.77 7.47
N ARG A 217 9.78 31.99 7.20
CA ARG A 217 9.12 33.31 7.21
C ARG A 217 9.81 34.35 6.33
N ARG A 218 10.30 33.91 5.17
CA ARG A 218 10.94 34.75 4.15
C ARG A 218 9.91 35.64 3.44
N PRO A 219 10.35 36.72 2.77
CA PRO A 219 9.45 37.56 1.98
C PRO A 219 8.70 36.75 0.92
N THR A 220 7.37 36.90 0.86
CA THR A 220 6.48 36.07 0.03
C THR A 220 6.88 36.02 -1.44
N HIS A 221 7.33 37.14 -2.03
CA HIS A 221 7.75 37.18 -3.43
C HIS A 221 8.93 36.25 -3.72
N GLN A 222 9.91 36.16 -2.82
CA GLN A 222 11.05 35.26 -2.99
C GLN A 222 10.62 33.79 -2.94
N VAL A 223 9.73 33.47 -1.99
CA VAL A 223 9.18 32.11 -1.86
C VAL A 223 8.38 31.71 -3.09
N VAL A 224 7.57 32.63 -3.64
CA VAL A 224 6.81 32.41 -4.87
C VAL A 224 7.76 32.12 -6.04
N ASP A 225 8.81 32.92 -6.23
CA ASP A 225 9.76 32.75 -7.33
C ASP A 225 10.53 31.42 -7.23
N GLU A 226 11.00 31.06 -6.02
CA GLU A 226 11.69 29.80 -5.76
C GLU A 226 10.76 28.58 -5.90
N LEU A 227 9.52 28.68 -5.43
CA LEU A 227 8.52 27.62 -5.57
C LEU A 227 8.19 27.38 -7.04
N ARG A 228 8.03 28.45 -7.82
CA ARG A 228 7.81 28.34 -9.28
C ARG A 228 8.99 27.70 -9.99
N GLU A 229 10.20 28.03 -9.56
CA GLU A 229 11.41 27.39 -10.08
C GLU A 229 11.40 25.88 -9.77
N ALA A 230 11.17 25.51 -8.52
CA ALA A 230 11.09 24.10 -8.11
C ALA A 230 9.99 23.30 -8.85
N LEU A 231 8.89 23.95 -9.24
CA LEU A 231 7.75 23.32 -9.93
C LEU A 231 7.77 23.46 -11.45
N ARG A 232 8.80 24.10 -12.05
CA ARG A 232 8.78 24.45 -13.49
C ARG A 232 8.64 23.23 -14.39
N GLU A 233 9.41 22.17 -14.13
CA GLU A 233 9.38 20.95 -14.94
C GLU A 233 8.01 20.25 -14.84
N ILE A 234 7.42 20.23 -13.64
CA ILE A 234 6.11 19.63 -13.39
C ILE A 234 5.04 20.42 -14.14
N ASN A 235 5.08 21.76 -14.08
CA ASN A 235 4.15 22.62 -14.81
C ASN A 235 4.22 22.37 -16.32
N ALA A 236 5.44 22.35 -16.89
CA ALA A 236 5.62 22.10 -18.32
C ALA A 236 5.02 20.75 -18.76
N ARG A 237 5.27 19.68 -18.00
CA ARG A 237 4.74 18.34 -18.31
C ARG A 237 3.22 18.24 -18.10
N LEU A 238 2.67 18.89 -17.08
CA LEU A 238 1.20 18.97 -16.90
C LEU A 238 0.55 19.64 -18.11
N ARG A 239 1.15 20.71 -18.64
CA ARG A 239 0.64 21.40 -19.82
C ARG A 239 0.77 20.57 -21.10
N ASP A 240 1.92 19.97 -21.34
CA ASP A 240 2.27 19.39 -22.65
C ASP A 240 1.80 17.93 -22.80
N ASP A 241 1.79 17.14 -21.71
CA ASP A 241 1.62 15.69 -21.77
C ASP A 241 0.22 15.20 -21.28
N VAL A 242 -0.54 16.03 -20.56
CA VAL A 242 -1.83 15.65 -19.95
C VAL A 242 -2.98 15.97 -20.91
N THR A 243 -3.11 15.16 -21.97
CA THR A 243 -4.05 15.41 -23.08
C THR A 243 -5.34 14.58 -23.03
N ILE A 244 -5.34 13.44 -22.32
CA ILE A 244 -6.46 12.49 -22.28
C ILE A 244 -7.26 12.67 -20.99
N GLY A 245 -8.53 13.04 -21.02
CA GLY A 245 -9.42 13.01 -19.84
C GLY A 245 -9.31 14.21 -18.88
N SER A 246 -8.50 15.22 -19.21
CA SER A 246 -8.39 16.48 -18.47
C SER A 246 -8.90 17.60 -19.37
N GLY A 247 -9.75 18.49 -18.86
CA GLY A 247 -10.41 19.51 -19.68
C GLY A 247 -9.40 20.45 -20.34
N ALA A 248 -9.57 20.72 -21.64
CA ALA A 248 -8.69 21.58 -22.44
C ALA A 248 -8.54 23.03 -21.92
N ALA A 249 -9.35 23.46 -20.94
CA ALA A 249 -9.31 24.78 -20.34
C ALA A 249 -8.08 25.00 -19.43
N GLU A 250 -7.53 23.95 -18.81
CA GLU A 250 -6.47 24.05 -17.78
C GLU A 250 -5.09 24.46 -18.35
N GLY A 251 -4.74 23.99 -19.56
CA GLY A 251 -3.44 24.28 -20.17
C GLY A 251 -3.18 25.77 -20.39
N SER A 252 -4.23 26.54 -20.70
CA SER A 252 -4.13 27.99 -20.92
C SER A 252 -3.94 28.81 -19.64
N GLU A 253 -4.40 28.29 -18.49
CA GLU A 253 -4.18 28.94 -17.19
C GLU A 253 -2.79 28.64 -16.63
N LEU A 254 -2.26 27.45 -16.90
CA LEU A 254 -0.88 27.03 -16.56
C LEU A 254 0.20 27.83 -17.32
N ASP A 255 -0.15 28.41 -18.47
CA ASP A 255 0.74 29.30 -19.23
C ASP A 255 1.02 30.64 -18.51
N ASN A 256 0.19 31.02 -17.54
CA ASN A 256 0.37 32.27 -16.82
C ASN A 256 1.46 32.11 -15.74
N PRO A 257 2.63 32.78 -15.87
CA PRO A 257 3.72 32.66 -14.91
C PRO A 257 3.35 33.20 -13.52
N ASN A 258 2.23 33.92 -13.38
CA ASN A 258 1.75 34.43 -12.10
C ASN A 258 0.87 33.46 -11.31
N ARG A 259 0.59 32.26 -11.85
CA ARG A 259 -0.23 31.25 -11.17
C ARG A 259 0.62 30.28 -10.35
N LEU A 260 -0.02 29.70 -9.35
CA LEU A 260 0.40 28.51 -8.61
C LEU A 260 -0.62 27.41 -8.92
N PHE A 261 -0.29 26.18 -8.60
CA PHE A 261 -1.20 25.06 -8.83
C PHE A 261 -0.99 23.96 -7.80
N GLU A 262 -1.95 23.04 -7.75
CA GLU A 262 -1.85 21.73 -7.12
C GLU A 262 -2.46 20.67 -8.03
N CYS A 263 -1.99 19.43 -7.92
CA CYS A 263 -2.49 18.33 -8.73
C CYS A 263 -2.64 17.03 -7.93
N GLY A 264 -3.54 16.17 -8.38
CA GLY A 264 -3.86 14.90 -7.76
C GLY A 264 -5.22 14.38 -8.22
N TRP A 265 -5.92 13.66 -7.36
CA TRP A 265 -7.27 13.14 -7.65
C TRP A 265 -8.30 13.83 -6.78
N SER A 266 -9.42 14.21 -7.40
CA SER A 266 -10.63 14.64 -6.68
C SER A 266 -11.29 13.43 -5.99
N TRP A 267 -12.43 13.63 -5.34
CA TRP A 267 -13.15 12.53 -4.70
C TRP A 267 -13.88 11.62 -5.68
N GLY A 268 -14.26 12.14 -6.84
CA GLY A 268 -14.96 11.42 -7.91
C GLY A 268 -14.61 11.99 -9.28
N VAL A 269 -15.42 11.67 -10.28
CA VAL A 269 -15.25 12.20 -11.64
C VAL A 269 -15.43 13.72 -11.61
N VAL A 270 -14.42 14.45 -12.10
CA VAL A 270 -14.41 15.92 -12.10
C VAL A 270 -15.52 16.45 -13.00
N ARG A 271 -16.21 17.49 -12.55
CA ARG A 271 -17.25 18.17 -13.35
C ARG A 271 -16.68 18.60 -14.70
N GLU A 272 -17.44 18.32 -15.76
CA GLU A 272 -17.05 18.61 -17.16
C GLU A 272 -15.79 17.85 -17.64
N ALA A 273 -15.33 16.83 -16.91
CA ALA A 273 -14.24 15.98 -17.38
C ALA A 273 -14.64 15.28 -18.69
N PRO A 274 -13.84 15.43 -19.76
CA PRO A 274 -14.16 14.85 -21.06
C PRO A 274 -14.20 13.33 -20.98
N GLU A 275 -14.94 12.72 -21.88
CA GLU A 275 -14.96 11.26 -22.03
C GLU A 275 -13.58 10.75 -22.48
N ILE A 276 -13.20 9.57 -22.02
CA ILE A 276 -11.99 8.90 -22.47
C ILE A 276 -12.28 8.20 -23.80
N GLU A 277 -11.60 8.63 -24.85
CA GLU A 277 -11.57 7.92 -26.12
C GLU A 277 -10.76 6.62 -25.97
N THR A 278 -11.42 5.47 -26.10
CA THR A 278 -10.80 4.15 -25.98
C THR A 278 -11.49 3.13 -26.89
N THR A 279 -10.75 2.11 -27.29
CA THR A 279 -11.30 0.94 -28.02
C THR A 279 -11.82 -0.14 -27.07
N ALA A 280 -11.54 -0.03 -25.77
CA ALA A 280 -12.03 -0.97 -24.76
C ALA A 280 -13.53 -0.78 -24.53
N ALA A 281 -14.25 -1.88 -24.35
CA ALA A 281 -15.65 -1.82 -23.91
C ALA A 281 -15.68 -1.43 -22.43
N ILE A 282 -15.96 -0.15 -22.14
CA ILE A 282 -15.99 0.40 -20.78
C ILE A 282 -17.39 0.80 -20.28
N GLY A 283 -18.41 0.67 -21.14
CA GLY A 283 -19.78 1.12 -20.84
C GLY A 283 -19.96 2.64 -20.97
N GLU A 284 -21.08 3.14 -20.45
CA GLU A 284 -21.38 4.58 -20.42
C GLU A 284 -20.48 5.33 -19.44
N GLN A 285 -19.90 6.45 -19.89
CA GLN A 285 -19.05 7.31 -19.08
C GLN A 285 -19.87 8.43 -18.42
N ARG A 286 -20.38 8.17 -17.21
CA ARG A 286 -21.25 9.10 -16.46
C ARG A 286 -20.65 10.50 -16.30
N THR A 287 -21.49 11.53 -16.30
CA THR A 287 -21.08 12.92 -16.09
C THR A 287 -20.49 13.13 -14.69
N GLY A 288 -19.36 13.83 -14.61
CA GLY A 288 -18.74 14.17 -13.33
C GLY A 288 -19.44 15.30 -12.59
N VAL A 289 -19.33 15.27 -11.26
CA VAL A 289 -19.85 16.33 -10.37
C VAL A 289 -18.83 16.81 -9.35
N ALA A 290 -17.72 16.11 -9.19
CA ALA A 290 -16.71 16.47 -8.21
C ALA A 290 -16.05 17.80 -8.57
N GLN A 291 -15.69 18.59 -7.56
CA GLN A 291 -14.91 19.80 -7.79
C GLN A 291 -13.58 19.49 -8.48
N ASN A 292 -13.08 20.45 -9.26
CA ASN A 292 -11.77 20.36 -9.89
C ASN A 292 -10.67 20.78 -8.90
N ALA A 293 -10.51 20.00 -7.83
CA ALA A 293 -9.43 20.16 -6.87
C ALA A 293 -9.06 18.81 -6.25
N PRO A 294 -7.76 18.56 -5.99
CA PRO A 294 -7.32 17.31 -5.41
C PRO A 294 -7.70 17.19 -3.93
N TYR A 295 -8.10 15.99 -3.54
CA TYR A 295 -8.27 15.59 -2.15
C TYR A 295 -7.10 14.69 -1.77
N LEU A 296 -6.38 14.99 -0.69
CA LEU A 296 -5.20 14.21 -0.29
C LEU A 296 -5.51 12.72 -0.10
N TYR A 297 -6.63 12.38 0.55
CA TYR A 297 -7.04 10.99 0.76
C TYR A 297 -7.20 10.25 -0.58
N PHE A 298 -8.08 10.73 -1.45
CA PHE A 298 -8.35 10.11 -2.74
C PHE A 298 -7.14 10.11 -3.67
N THR A 299 -6.28 11.14 -3.59
CA THR A 299 -4.98 11.19 -4.26
C THR A 299 -4.10 10.01 -3.84
N THR A 300 -3.94 9.76 -2.53
CA THR A 300 -3.12 8.63 -2.08
C THR A 300 -3.72 7.27 -2.44
N VAL A 301 -5.05 7.14 -2.41
CA VAL A 301 -5.74 5.90 -2.79
C VAL A 301 -5.57 5.60 -4.28
N ALA A 302 -5.76 6.60 -5.15
CA ALA A 302 -5.51 6.48 -6.58
C ALA A 302 -4.05 6.13 -6.88
N MET A 303 -3.10 6.78 -6.19
CA MET A 303 -1.68 6.52 -6.36
C MET A 303 -1.31 5.07 -6.02
N ASP A 304 -1.83 4.53 -4.91
CA ASP A 304 -1.59 3.13 -4.51
C ASP A 304 -2.17 2.14 -5.56
N ALA A 305 -3.34 2.43 -6.13
CA ALA A 305 -3.92 1.60 -7.20
C ALA A 305 -3.14 1.68 -8.52
N ILE A 306 -2.67 2.86 -8.92
CA ILE A 306 -1.87 3.05 -10.13
C ILE A 306 -0.52 2.34 -10.01
N GLN A 307 0.09 2.35 -8.82
CA GLN A 307 1.32 1.59 -8.56
C GLN A 307 1.14 0.09 -8.80
N ALA A 308 -0.05 -0.48 -8.56
CA ALA A 308 -0.33 -1.89 -8.85
C ALA A 308 -0.34 -2.18 -10.37
N LEU A 309 -0.84 -1.25 -11.20
CA LEU A 309 -0.82 -1.36 -12.66
C LEU A 309 0.61 -1.40 -13.22
N SER A 310 1.53 -0.66 -12.61
CA SER A 310 2.94 -0.60 -13.02
C SER A 310 3.85 -1.53 -12.21
N SER A 311 3.31 -2.45 -11.41
CA SER A 311 4.10 -3.40 -10.65
C SER A 311 4.88 -4.39 -11.54
N GLU A 312 6.01 -4.89 -11.06
CA GLU A 312 6.78 -5.92 -11.77
C GLU A 312 5.95 -7.17 -12.04
N ARG A 313 5.13 -7.58 -11.06
CA ARG A 313 4.19 -8.68 -11.19
C ARG A 313 3.23 -8.49 -12.37
N THR A 314 2.58 -7.33 -12.45
CA THR A 314 1.62 -7.01 -13.52
C THR A 314 2.29 -7.08 -14.90
N ARG A 315 3.53 -6.59 -15.00
CA ARG A 315 4.33 -6.68 -16.23
C ARG A 315 4.74 -8.12 -16.56
N LEU A 316 5.32 -8.85 -15.62
CA LEU A 316 5.83 -10.21 -15.83
C LEU A 316 4.72 -11.19 -16.18
N LEU A 317 3.54 -11.04 -15.56
CA LEU A 317 2.38 -11.87 -15.86
C LEU A 317 1.62 -11.38 -17.09
N GLY A 318 1.95 -10.20 -17.67
CA GLY A 318 1.23 -9.62 -18.80
C GLY A 318 -0.27 -9.55 -18.54
N LEU A 319 -0.67 -8.91 -17.45
CA LEU A 319 -2.08 -8.85 -17.02
C LEU A 319 -2.90 -7.80 -17.77
N LEU A 320 -2.22 -6.86 -18.44
CA LEU A 320 -2.86 -5.78 -19.20
C LEU A 320 -2.86 -6.13 -20.69
N ASP A 321 -3.99 -5.90 -21.36
CA ASP A 321 -4.03 -5.86 -22.82
C ASP A 321 -3.40 -4.56 -23.38
N THR A 322 -3.31 -4.44 -24.70
CA THR A 322 -2.66 -3.30 -25.37
C THR A 322 -3.33 -1.97 -25.02
N GLU A 323 -4.66 -1.94 -24.95
CA GLU A 323 -5.41 -0.71 -24.71
C GLU A 323 -5.34 -0.33 -23.22
N GLN A 324 -5.43 -1.31 -22.33
CA GLN A 324 -5.17 -1.11 -20.90
C GLN A 324 -3.74 -0.63 -20.65
N ALA A 325 -2.73 -1.15 -21.37
CA ALA A 325 -1.36 -0.66 -21.24
C ALA A 325 -1.24 0.83 -21.61
N ARG A 326 -1.97 1.28 -22.65
CA ARG A 326 -2.06 2.70 -23.04
C ARG A 326 -2.69 3.55 -21.93
N LEU A 327 -3.82 3.11 -21.38
CA LEU A 327 -4.48 3.79 -20.27
C LEU A 327 -3.59 3.83 -19.01
N ALA A 328 -2.89 2.73 -18.70
CA ALA A 328 -1.97 2.63 -17.57
C ALA A 328 -0.78 3.59 -17.72
N GLN A 329 -0.25 3.76 -18.94
CA GLN A 329 0.83 4.72 -19.20
C GLN A 329 0.36 6.16 -18.94
N SER A 330 -0.86 6.51 -19.36
CA SER A 330 -1.48 7.82 -19.10
C SER A 330 -1.71 8.10 -17.61
N LEU A 331 -2.11 7.07 -16.84
CA LEU A 331 -2.21 7.14 -15.38
C LEU A 331 -0.84 7.24 -14.70
N GLN A 332 0.15 6.50 -15.19
CA GLN A 332 1.51 6.51 -14.65
C GLN A 332 2.18 7.89 -14.79
N LEU A 333 1.96 8.57 -15.91
CA LEU A 333 2.39 9.96 -16.10
C LEU A 333 1.82 10.88 -14.99
N ARG A 334 0.51 10.82 -14.75
CA ARG A 334 -0.16 11.61 -13.70
C ARG A 334 0.31 11.25 -12.30
N PHE A 335 0.54 9.97 -12.05
CA PHE A 335 1.11 9.47 -10.81
C PHE A 335 2.50 10.08 -10.57
N GLU A 336 3.36 10.11 -11.58
CA GLU A 336 4.70 10.70 -11.47
C GLU A 336 4.65 12.20 -11.21
N LEU A 337 3.80 12.94 -11.92
CA LEU A 337 3.63 14.38 -11.74
C LEU A 337 3.11 14.72 -10.33
N THR A 338 2.10 13.98 -9.88
CA THR A 338 1.53 14.12 -8.52
C THR A 338 2.57 13.82 -7.45
N ARG A 339 3.27 12.68 -7.57
CA ARG A 339 4.33 12.29 -6.64
C ARG A 339 5.43 13.35 -6.55
N SER A 340 5.91 13.84 -7.69
CA SER A 340 6.93 14.89 -7.75
C SER A 340 6.44 16.21 -7.18
N TYR A 341 5.19 16.61 -7.46
CA TYR A 341 4.59 17.82 -6.92
C TYR A 341 4.55 17.79 -5.40
N TRP A 342 3.88 16.79 -4.82
CA TRP A 342 3.72 16.70 -3.37
C TRP A 342 5.06 16.50 -2.66
N ALA A 343 6.00 15.76 -3.24
CA ALA A 343 7.34 15.66 -2.69
C ALA A 343 8.07 17.02 -2.69
N ALA A 344 8.02 17.76 -3.80
CA ALA A 344 8.64 19.08 -3.89
C ALA A 344 8.05 20.08 -2.88
N ILE A 345 6.73 20.07 -2.67
CA ILE A 345 6.08 20.89 -1.63
C ILE A 345 6.52 20.44 -0.23
N ALA A 346 6.47 19.13 0.04
CA ALA A 346 6.71 18.58 1.37
C ALA A 346 8.15 18.73 1.86
N THR A 347 9.12 18.77 0.94
CA THR A 347 10.55 18.93 1.23
C THR A 347 11.10 20.29 0.77
N PHE A 348 10.22 21.27 0.54
CA PHE A 348 10.62 22.59 0.05
C PHE A 348 11.54 23.32 1.04
N GLY A 349 12.52 24.05 0.49
CA GLY A 349 13.47 24.86 1.28
C GLY A 349 14.71 24.09 1.77
N SER A 350 15.68 24.83 2.33
CA SER A 350 16.96 24.30 2.82
C SER A 350 16.99 23.98 4.31
N GLY A 351 16.03 24.52 5.09
CA GLY A 351 15.92 24.31 6.52
C GLY A 351 14.93 23.21 6.92
N ARG A 352 14.05 23.55 7.86
CA ARG A 352 12.95 22.67 8.30
C ARG A 352 12.01 22.43 7.12
N TRP A 353 11.68 21.17 6.86
CA TRP A 353 10.77 20.82 5.77
C TRP A 353 9.32 21.09 6.19
N PRO A 354 8.45 21.50 5.25
CA PRO A 354 7.01 21.60 5.51
C PRO A 354 6.41 20.32 6.10
N LEU A 355 6.89 19.14 5.69
CA LEU A 355 6.44 17.85 6.25
C LEU A 355 6.73 17.71 7.76
N GLU A 356 7.73 18.40 8.28
CA GLU A 356 8.10 18.35 9.70
C GLU A 356 7.24 19.28 10.56
N ASP A 357 6.43 20.16 9.94
CA ASP A 357 5.52 21.07 10.62
C ASP A 357 4.13 20.42 10.75
N LEU A 358 3.93 19.72 11.86
CA LEU A 358 2.71 18.94 12.12
C LEU A 358 1.68 19.76 12.89
N PRO A 359 0.38 19.69 12.54
CA PRO A 359 -0.21 18.92 11.44
C PRO A 359 -0.06 19.60 10.06
N TRP A 360 -0.10 18.80 8.99
CA TRP A 360 -0.09 19.31 7.61
C TRP A 360 -1.35 20.10 7.32
N ARG A 361 -1.16 21.21 6.61
CA ARG A 361 -2.22 22.13 6.19
C ARG A 361 -2.49 22.02 4.69
N THR A 362 -3.73 21.74 4.32
CA THR A 362 -4.21 21.76 2.94
C THR A 362 -4.51 23.19 2.47
N THR A 363 -4.64 23.37 1.16
CA THR A 363 -4.85 24.69 0.53
C THR A 363 -6.23 25.31 0.84
N ASP A 364 -7.19 24.50 1.29
CA ASP A 364 -8.46 24.95 1.85
C ASP A 364 -8.37 25.39 3.33
N GLY A 365 -7.19 25.30 3.94
CA GLY A 365 -6.91 25.73 5.31
C GLY A 365 -7.19 24.67 6.39
N ILE A 366 -7.59 23.46 6.01
CA ILE A 366 -7.85 22.36 6.95
C ILE A 366 -6.52 21.74 7.42
N GLU A 367 -6.45 21.38 8.71
CA GLU A 367 -5.25 20.84 9.34
C GLU A 367 -5.55 19.56 10.12
N PHE A 368 -4.88 18.46 9.76
CA PHE A 368 -4.97 17.19 10.49
C PHE A 368 -3.65 16.40 10.43
N ASP A 369 -3.32 15.69 11.50
CA ASP A 369 -2.16 14.78 11.55
C ASP A 369 -2.25 13.68 10.47
N TYR A 370 -3.48 13.27 10.11
CA TYR A 370 -3.72 12.33 9.03
C TYR A 370 -3.20 12.85 7.68
N PHE A 371 -3.33 14.15 7.38
CA PHE A 371 -2.78 14.72 6.15
C PHE A 371 -1.26 14.66 6.13
N SER A 372 -0.59 14.88 7.26
CA SER A 372 0.86 14.69 7.35
C SER A 372 1.27 13.26 7.05
N LEU A 373 0.48 12.28 7.53
CA LEU A 373 0.72 10.87 7.24
C LEU A 373 0.56 10.55 5.75
N LEU A 374 -0.47 11.11 5.10
CA LEU A 374 -0.71 10.93 3.67
C LEU A 374 0.43 11.53 2.83
N VAL A 375 0.82 12.77 3.11
CA VAL A 375 1.93 13.44 2.41
C VAL A 375 3.27 12.76 2.69
N GLY A 376 3.51 12.34 3.93
CA GLY A 376 4.68 11.54 4.30
C GLY A 376 4.73 10.23 3.51
N GLY A 377 3.59 9.59 3.26
CA GLY A 377 3.49 8.44 2.37
C GLY A 377 3.94 8.72 0.93
N ILE A 378 3.54 9.87 0.35
CA ILE A 378 3.96 10.29 -0.99
C ILE A 378 5.46 10.60 -1.01
N VAL A 379 5.99 11.23 0.04
CA VAL A 379 7.43 11.49 0.17
C VAL A 379 8.22 10.19 0.24
N ILE A 380 7.78 9.18 1.01
CA ILE A 380 8.41 7.86 1.05
C ILE A 380 8.42 7.22 -0.35
N GLN A 381 7.30 7.27 -1.08
CA GLN A 381 7.24 6.79 -2.47
C GLN A 381 8.22 7.56 -3.38
N ASN A 382 8.38 8.87 -3.15
CA ASN A 382 9.37 9.65 -3.89
C ASN A 382 10.80 9.20 -3.61
N MET A 383 11.14 9.05 -2.34
CA MET A 383 12.45 8.60 -1.87
C MET A 383 12.83 7.22 -2.41
N GLN A 384 11.87 6.32 -2.62
CA GLN A 384 12.11 5.02 -3.27
C GLN A 384 12.58 5.16 -4.71
N ALA A 385 11.98 6.07 -5.48
CA ALA A 385 12.32 6.25 -6.89
C ALA A 385 13.66 6.97 -7.08
N VAL A 386 13.95 8.00 -6.26
CA VAL A 386 15.15 8.83 -6.40
C VAL A 386 16.35 8.37 -5.56
N ARG A 387 16.17 7.33 -4.72
CA ARG A 387 17.16 6.82 -3.75
C ARG A 387 17.66 7.92 -2.80
N ALA A 388 16.81 8.30 -1.86
CA ALA A 388 17.11 9.31 -0.87
C ALA A 388 18.29 8.94 0.06
N SER A 389 18.91 9.97 0.63
CA SER A 389 20.00 9.83 1.60
C SER A 389 19.52 9.35 2.97
N THR A 390 20.42 8.77 3.76
CA THR A 390 20.11 8.33 5.14
C THR A 390 19.60 9.47 6.02
N THR A 391 20.07 10.70 5.82
CA THR A 391 19.61 11.88 6.55
C THR A 391 18.14 12.17 6.26
N GLU A 392 17.74 12.11 5.01
CA GLU A 392 16.35 12.35 4.59
C GLU A 392 15.41 11.28 5.12
N LEU A 393 15.83 10.00 5.06
CA LEU A 393 15.06 8.88 5.64
C LEU A 393 14.89 9.03 7.16
N ARG A 394 15.91 9.54 7.86
CA ARG A 394 15.83 9.84 9.30
C ARG A 394 14.77 10.88 9.61
N ARG A 395 14.74 11.98 8.86
CA ARG A 395 13.76 13.08 9.04
C ARG A 395 12.33 12.55 8.94
N VAL A 396 12.05 11.72 7.93
CA VAL A 396 10.73 11.10 7.76
C VAL A 396 10.41 10.10 8.88
N SER A 397 11.40 9.33 9.34
CA SER A 397 11.23 8.43 10.49
C SER A 397 10.78 9.18 11.75
N GLU A 398 11.37 10.34 12.02
CA GLU A 398 11.01 11.19 13.16
C GLU A 398 9.57 11.73 13.04
N VAL A 399 9.13 12.09 11.82
CA VAL A 399 7.74 12.48 11.56
C VAL A 399 6.76 11.33 11.84
N LEU A 400 7.06 10.10 11.39
CA LEU A 400 6.19 8.94 11.64
C LEU A 400 6.07 8.61 13.14
N GLU A 401 7.18 8.67 13.88
CA GLU A 401 7.18 8.46 15.33
C GLU A 401 6.34 9.52 16.05
N GLU A 402 6.47 10.79 15.66
CA GLU A 402 5.70 11.88 16.27
C GLU A 402 4.21 11.79 15.93
N LEU A 403 3.85 11.38 14.70
CA LEU A 403 2.46 11.11 14.34
C LEU A 403 1.85 9.97 15.16
N ALA A 404 2.61 8.90 15.43
CA ALA A 404 2.18 7.79 16.28
C ALA A 404 1.84 8.26 17.71
N ASN A 405 2.67 9.16 18.24
CA ASN A 405 2.51 9.76 19.55
C ASN A 405 1.28 10.70 19.59
N ARG A 406 1.19 11.64 18.63
CA ARG A 406 0.11 12.63 18.54
C ARG A 406 -1.26 11.98 18.33
N SER A 407 -1.30 10.86 17.60
CA SER A 407 -2.53 10.08 17.34
C SER A 407 -2.81 9.01 18.40
N ARG A 408 -2.12 9.02 19.56
CA ARG A 408 -2.36 8.10 20.69
C ARG A 408 -2.27 6.61 20.35
N ILE A 409 -1.45 6.27 19.36
CA ILE A 409 -1.18 4.87 19.00
C ILE A 409 -0.12 4.29 19.93
N THR A 410 0.99 5.01 20.12
CA THR A 410 2.11 4.60 21.01
C THR A 410 2.01 5.14 22.42
N ARG A 411 0.96 5.94 22.72
CA ARG A 411 0.69 6.48 24.04
C ARG A 411 -0.74 6.18 24.46
N ARG A 412 -0.90 5.70 25.69
CA ARG A 412 -2.21 5.41 26.27
C ARG A 412 -3.02 6.70 26.41
N SER A 413 -4.26 6.68 25.93
CA SER A 413 -5.29 7.67 26.21
C SER A 413 -6.32 7.08 27.17
N THR A 414 -6.58 7.74 28.30
CA THR A 414 -7.56 7.29 29.31
C THR A 414 -8.79 8.17 29.39
N GLU A 415 -8.79 9.32 28.70
CA GLU A 415 -9.86 10.31 28.71
C GLU A 415 -10.15 10.79 27.28
N PRO A 416 -11.38 11.22 26.98
CA PRO A 416 -11.72 11.77 25.67
C PRO A 416 -10.86 12.99 25.30
N GLU A 417 -10.24 12.95 24.12
CA GLU A 417 -9.43 14.05 23.59
C GLU A 417 -9.53 14.12 22.05
N THR A 418 -9.24 15.29 21.48
CA THR A 418 -9.38 15.54 20.04
C THR A 418 -8.50 14.64 19.18
N ALA A 419 -7.35 14.21 19.69
CA ALA A 419 -6.43 13.29 19.03
C ALA A 419 -7.03 11.91 18.70
N ILE A 420 -8.21 11.60 19.23
CA ILE A 420 -8.89 10.31 19.07
C ILE A 420 -9.88 10.33 17.91
N ALA A 421 -10.26 11.52 17.44
CA ALA A 421 -11.22 11.70 16.34
C ALA A 421 -10.77 11.01 15.05
N VAL A 422 -9.45 10.89 14.82
CA VAL A 422 -8.85 10.15 13.69
C VAL A 422 -9.08 8.63 13.75
N HIS A 423 -9.51 8.11 14.89
CA HIS A 423 -9.80 6.69 15.12
C HIS A 423 -11.29 6.38 15.19
N TYR A 424 -12.06 7.27 15.82
CA TYR A 424 -13.52 7.16 15.96
C TYR A 424 -14.13 8.53 16.31
N PRO A 425 -15.20 8.99 15.63
CA PRO A 425 -15.89 8.32 14.51
C PRO A 425 -15.07 8.25 13.21
N GLY A 426 -13.93 8.94 13.16
CA GLY A 426 -13.10 9.10 11.96
C GLY A 426 -13.07 10.57 11.52
N LEU A 427 -12.27 10.84 10.50
CA LEU A 427 -12.24 12.13 9.81
C LEU A 427 -13.31 12.16 8.73
N HIS A 428 -14.08 13.23 8.68
CA HIS A 428 -15.10 13.46 7.67
C HIS A 428 -14.58 14.44 6.62
N PHE A 429 -14.59 14.04 5.36
CA PHE A 429 -14.23 14.87 4.22
C PHE A 429 -15.49 15.29 3.47
N PRO A 430 -15.85 16.59 3.45
CA PRO A 430 -16.98 17.06 2.66
C PRO A 430 -16.70 16.85 1.18
N LEU A 431 -17.67 16.31 0.45
CA LEU A 431 -17.55 15.98 -0.97
C LEU A 431 -18.14 17.10 -1.81
N GLU A 432 -17.35 18.16 -2.00
CA GLU A 432 -17.78 19.36 -2.71
C GLU A 432 -18.24 19.04 -4.13
N GLY A 433 -19.42 19.55 -4.48
CA GLY A 433 -20.10 19.32 -5.75
C GLY A 433 -21.22 18.27 -5.68
N SER A 434 -21.24 17.42 -4.65
CA SER A 434 -22.28 16.39 -4.45
C SER A 434 -23.67 16.97 -4.15
N GLU A 435 -23.71 18.18 -3.59
CA GLU A 435 -24.92 18.97 -3.34
C GLU A 435 -25.59 19.49 -4.62
N ASN A 436 -24.92 19.43 -5.79
CA ASN A 436 -25.54 19.84 -7.06
C ASN A 436 -26.55 18.82 -7.61
N ILE A 437 -26.49 17.57 -7.14
CA ILE A 437 -27.47 16.51 -7.44
C ILE A 437 -28.53 16.44 -6.32
N GLY A 438 -28.08 16.57 -5.07
CA GLY A 438 -28.92 16.55 -3.88
C GLY A 438 -29.40 17.91 -3.41
N SER A 439 -29.93 17.95 -2.19
CA SER A 439 -30.07 19.19 -1.41
C SER A 439 -29.02 19.29 -0.30
N SER A 440 -28.26 18.21 -0.07
CA SER A 440 -27.31 18.08 1.04
C SER A 440 -25.96 17.64 0.51
N ARG A 441 -24.89 18.20 1.07
CA ARG A 441 -23.52 17.80 0.75
C ARG A 441 -23.21 16.45 1.40
N LEU A 442 -22.61 15.54 0.64
CA LEU A 442 -22.13 14.27 1.16
C LEU A 442 -20.78 14.44 1.87
N ALA A 443 -20.45 13.49 2.73
CA ALA A 443 -19.16 13.36 3.37
C ALA A 443 -18.61 11.94 3.25
N TRP A 444 -17.29 11.83 3.21
CA TRP A 444 -16.53 10.58 3.23
C TRP A 444 -15.80 10.40 4.56
N THR A 445 -16.00 9.27 5.23
CA THR A 445 -15.43 9.03 6.57
C THR A 445 -14.22 8.09 6.50
N VAL A 446 -13.13 8.49 7.16
CA VAL A 446 -11.86 7.76 7.17
C VAL A 446 -11.35 7.59 8.58
N ALA A 447 -11.03 6.35 8.96
CA ALA A 447 -10.59 5.99 10.31
C ALA A 447 -9.36 5.07 10.32
N ASP A 448 -8.53 5.11 9.27
CA ASP A 448 -7.45 4.15 9.02
C ASP A 448 -6.04 4.67 9.37
N ILE A 449 -5.92 5.65 10.27
CA ILE A 449 -4.62 6.24 10.61
C ILE A 449 -3.60 5.20 11.11
N ALA A 450 -4.03 4.24 11.94
CA ALA A 450 -3.16 3.21 12.49
C ALA A 450 -2.63 2.22 11.42
N PRO A 451 -3.46 1.55 10.60
CA PRO A 451 -2.93 0.69 9.55
C PRO A 451 -2.13 1.48 8.50
N THR A 452 -2.53 2.72 8.16
CA THR A 452 -1.74 3.56 7.24
C THR A 452 -0.35 3.86 7.80
N LEU A 453 -0.25 4.25 9.08
CA LEU A 453 1.01 4.50 9.75
C LEU A 453 1.89 3.24 9.82
N PHE A 454 1.28 2.10 10.12
CA PHE A 454 1.97 0.81 10.14
C PHE A 454 2.57 0.47 8.77
N ARG A 455 1.78 0.60 7.69
CA ARG A 455 2.25 0.37 6.32
C ARG A 455 3.42 1.27 5.95
N ARG A 456 3.34 2.58 6.26
CA ARG A 456 4.41 3.55 5.95
C ARG A 456 5.67 3.27 6.77
N SER A 457 5.54 2.88 8.04
CA SER A 457 6.68 2.52 8.90
C SER A 457 7.43 1.30 8.37
N LEU A 458 6.71 0.24 7.95
CA LEU A 458 7.31 -0.95 7.33
C LEU A 458 7.97 -0.63 5.98
N THR A 459 7.32 0.22 5.18
CA THR A 459 7.84 0.65 3.87
C THR A 459 9.13 1.45 4.02
N LEU A 460 9.20 2.36 5.00
CA LEU A 460 10.43 3.10 5.28
C LEU A 460 11.53 2.17 5.84
N ALA A 461 11.17 1.23 6.71
CA ALA A 461 12.11 0.24 7.26
C ALA A 461 12.74 -0.68 6.20
N SER A 462 12.08 -0.89 5.05
CA SER A 462 12.66 -1.67 3.94
C SER A 462 13.71 -0.88 3.13
N MET A 463 13.73 0.44 3.25
CA MET A 463 14.62 1.34 2.51
C MET A 463 15.87 1.74 3.30
N VAL A 464 15.82 1.60 4.63
CA VAL A 464 16.86 2.10 5.53
C VAL A 464 17.94 1.05 5.76
N ASP A 465 19.17 1.35 5.34
CA ASP A 465 20.36 0.53 5.61
C ASP A 465 20.97 0.77 7.01
N ASP A 466 20.63 1.88 7.68
CA ASP A 466 21.05 2.17 9.05
C ASP A 466 20.29 1.29 10.05
N GLY A 467 21.01 0.35 10.66
CA GLY A 467 20.43 -0.62 11.59
C GLY A 467 19.75 0.01 12.82
N VAL A 468 20.18 1.20 13.26
CA VAL A 468 19.58 1.89 14.41
C VAL A 468 18.23 2.50 14.02
N ILE A 469 18.19 3.22 12.89
CA ILE A 469 16.94 3.82 12.39
C ILE A 469 15.95 2.71 12.01
N ARG A 470 16.40 1.67 11.32
CA ARG A 470 15.55 0.52 10.99
C ARG A 470 15.03 -0.17 12.24
N GLY A 471 15.86 -0.35 13.27
CA GLY A 471 15.45 -0.91 14.56
C GLY A 471 14.30 -0.12 15.19
N ARG A 472 14.43 1.20 15.27
CA ARG A 472 13.37 2.09 15.78
C ARG A 472 12.08 2.00 14.98
N LEU A 473 12.15 1.95 13.65
CA LEU A 473 10.97 1.80 12.80
C LEU A 473 10.27 0.44 13.00
N LEU A 474 11.05 -0.63 13.24
CA LEU A 474 10.49 -1.95 13.55
C LEU A 474 9.87 -2.00 14.94
N ASP A 475 10.45 -1.31 15.93
CA ASP A 475 9.87 -1.17 17.27
C ASP A 475 8.58 -0.34 17.24
N LEU A 476 8.56 0.74 16.44
CA LEU A 476 7.34 1.51 16.16
C LEU A 476 6.28 0.62 15.50
N ALA A 477 6.67 -0.18 14.51
CA ALA A 477 5.76 -1.09 13.83
C ALA A 477 5.16 -2.15 14.78
N ASP A 478 5.96 -2.71 15.70
CA ASP A 478 5.50 -3.63 16.75
C ASP A 478 4.49 -2.92 17.69
N ALA A 479 4.76 -1.68 18.11
CA ALA A 479 3.84 -0.92 18.96
C ALA A 479 2.51 -0.56 18.26
N ILE A 480 2.55 -0.23 16.97
CA ILE A 480 1.32 0.01 16.18
C ILE A 480 0.55 -1.30 16.02
N TRP A 481 1.24 -2.41 15.83
CA TRP A 481 0.60 -3.73 15.72
C TRP A 481 -0.15 -4.10 17.02
N ASP A 482 0.42 -3.85 18.19
CA ASP A 482 -0.26 -4.05 19.47
C ASP A 482 -1.55 -3.22 19.55
N HIS A 483 -1.50 -1.96 19.12
CA HIS A 483 -2.69 -1.10 19.02
C HIS A 483 -3.75 -1.67 18.08
N LEU A 484 -3.35 -2.21 16.91
CA LEU A 484 -4.28 -2.87 15.99
C LEU A 484 -4.90 -4.13 16.62
N GLN A 485 -4.13 -4.91 17.38
CA GLN A 485 -4.61 -6.11 18.07
C GLN A 485 -5.64 -5.80 19.16
N ASP A 486 -5.50 -4.67 19.84
CA ASP A 486 -6.51 -4.22 20.81
C ASP A 486 -7.87 -3.96 20.15
N ARG A 487 -7.88 -3.57 18.87
CA ARG A 487 -9.08 -3.26 18.08
C ARG A 487 -9.74 -4.46 17.41
N VAL A 488 -9.25 -5.67 17.63
CA VAL A 488 -9.87 -6.89 17.09
C VAL A 488 -11.22 -7.14 17.76
N LEU A 489 -12.22 -7.54 16.97
CA LEU A 489 -13.51 -8.06 17.44
C LEU A 489 -13.28 -9.36 18.22
N ARG A 490 -13.75 -9.40 19.47
CA ARG A 490 -13.48 -10.52 20.38
C ARG A 490 -14.61 -11.54 20.48
N GLU A 491 -15.81 -11.15 20.09
CA GLU A 491 -17.04 -11.93 20.25
C GLU A 491 -17.83 -11.96 18.93
N GLY A 492 -18.81 -12.86 18.84
CA GLY A 492 -19.67 -13.01 17.67
C GLY A 492 -19.02 -13.77 16.51
N ASP A 493 -19.76 -13.86 15.40
CA ASP A 493 -19.30 -14.55 14.18
C ASP A 493 -18.11 -13.84 13.52
N ASP A 494 -17.97 -12.53 13.76
CA ASP A 494 -16.93 -11.67 13.18
C ASP A 494 -15.64 -11.61 13.99
N HIS A 495 -15.52 -12.43 15.05
CA HIS A 495 -14.33 -12.43 15.91
C HIS A 495 -13.03 -12.69 15.14
N GLY A 496 -11.94 -12.00 15.52
CA GLY A 496 -10.67 -12.08 14.81
C GLY A 496 -10.57 -11.15 13.58
N LEU A 497 -11.62 -10.38 13.28
CA LEU A 497 -11.61 -9.31 12.28
C LEU A 497 -11.69 -7.94 12.95
N TRP A 498 -11.66 -6.87 12.14
CA TRP A 498 -11.70 -5.48 12.59
C TRP A 498 -13.03 -4.83 12.23
N ASP A 499 -13.47 -3.74 12.86
CA ASP A 499 -12.71 -2.84 13.73
C ASP A 499 -13.47 -2.49 15.01
N ARG A 500 -12.84 -2.57 16.18
CA ARG A 500 -13.44 -2.23 17.47
C ARG A 500 -12.62 -1.15 18.20
N PRO A 501 -12.86 0.15 17.93
CA PRO A 501 -12.11 1.25 18.55
C PRO A 501 -12.11 1.22 20.09
N ALA A 502 -13.22 0.82 20.71
CA ALA A 502 -13.36 0.67 22.16
C ALA A 502 -12.39 -0.36 22.78
N GLY A 503 -11.83 -1.24 21.95
CA GLY A 503 -10.77 -2.16 22.33
C GLY A 503 -9.49 -1.43 22.76
N ALA A 504 -9.06 -0.43 22.00
CA ALA A 504 -7.90 0.42 22.32
C ALA A 504 -8.24 1.58 23.25
N TYR A 505 -9.47 2.13 23.15
CA TYR A 505 -9.91 3.31 23.91
C TYR A 505 -11.16 3.00 24.73
N LYS A 506 -10.99 2.62 26.01
CA LYS A 506 -12.06 2.05 26.84
C LYS A 506 -13.26 2.96 27.14
N TYR A 507 -13.12 4.27 26.94
CA TYR A 507 -14.21 5.24 27.13
C TYR A 507 -15.07 5.44 25.89
N LEU A 508 -14.69 4.88 24.73
CA LEU A 508 -15.51 4.94 23.53
C LEU A 508 -16.68 3.95 23.62
N PRO A 509 -17.80 4.21 22.91
CA PRO A 509 -18.91 3.27 22.81
C PRO A 509 -18.45 1.91 22.25
N ASP A 510 -18.77 0.82 22.95
CA ASP A 510 -18.48 -0.55 22.51
C ASP A 510 -19.68 -1.13 21.74
N GLU A 511 -20.04 -0.47 20.64
CA GLU A 511 -21.19 -0.80 19.80
C GLU A 511 -20.81 -1.62 18.56
N ALA A 512 -19.52 -1.68 18.24
CA ALA A 512 -19.00 -2.38 17.07
C ALA A 512 -19.09 -3.90 17.25
N ARG A 513 -20.11 -4.51 16.63
CA ARG A 513 -20.30 -5.97 16.60
C ARG A 513 -19.93 -6.58 15.25
N ASP A 514 -20.14 -5.83 14.17
CA ASP A 514 -19.94 -6.31 12.81
C ASP A 514 -18.58 -5.84 12.25
N VAL A 515 -18.03 -6.65 11.35
CA VAL A 515 -16.77 -6.41 10.64
C VAL A 515 -16.83 -5.15 9.78
N SER A 516 -15.79 -4.33 9.88
CA SER A 516 -15.44 -3.32 8.89
C SER A 516 -14.48 -3.94 7.89
N TRP A 517 -14.98 -4.24 6.67
CA TRP A 517 -14.12 -4.72 5.58
C TRP A 517 -13.10 -3.66 5.18
N TYR A 518 -13.48 -2.38 5.24
CA TYR A 518 -12.59 -1.23 5.11
C TYR A 518 -11.34 -1.36 5.97
N TYR A 519 -11.50 -1.54 7.28
CA TYR A 519 -10.37 -1.60 8.19
C TYR A 519 -9.63 -2.95 8.09
N THR A 520 -10.39 -4.06 8.00
CA THR A 520 -9.84 -5.42 7.92
C THR A 520 -8.93 -5.58 6.69
N LYS A 521 -9.36 -5.10 5.52
CA LYS A 521 -8.57 -5.14 4.29
C LYS A 521 -7.26 -4.36 4.44
N ARG A 522 -7.27 -3.20 5.12
CA ARG A 522 -6.06 -2.40 5.36
C ARG A 522 -5.08 -3.11 6.28
N VAL A 523 -5.56 -3.84 7.28
CA VAL A 523 -4.72 -4.72 8.10
C VAL A 523 -4.10 -5.85 7.26
N VAL A 524 -4.89 -6.48 6.37
CA VAL A 524 -4.38 -7.50 5.43
C VAL A 524 -3.29 -6.93 4.53
N ASP A 525 -3.49 -5.75 3.94
CA ASP A 525 -2.48 -5.10 3.10
C ASP A 525 -1.18 -4.85 3.86
N CYS A 526 -1.27 -4.46 5.14
CA CYS A 526 -0.09 -4.26 5.96
C CYS A 526 0.65 -5.57 6.25
N LEU A 527 -0.08 -6.66 6.51
CA LEU A 527 0.52 -7.98 6.71
C LEU A 527 1.17 -8.52 5.44
N VAL A 528 0.64 -8.19 4.26
CA VAL A 528 1.30 -8.48 2.97
C VAL A 528 2.61 -7.72 2.86
N VAL A 529 2.65 -6.44 3.22
CA VAL A 529 3.89 -5.65 3.25
C VAL A 529 4.89 -6.22 4.27
N ALA A 530 4.44 -6.59 5.47
CA ALA A 530 5.28 -7.21 6.48
C ALA A 530 5.86 -8.56 6.01
N ALA A 531 5.04 -9.39 5.35
CA ALA A 531 5.49 -10.66 4.80
C ALA A 531 6.56 -10.48 3.71
N ARG A 532 6.43 -9.45 2.86
CA ARG A 532 7.48 -9.12 1.88
C ARG A 532 8.77 -8.68 2.56
N LEU A 533 8.68 -7.77 3.54
CA LEU A 533 9.84 -7.30 4.31
C LEU A 533 10.61 -8.42 5.01
N ILE A 534 9.92 -9.45 5.53
CA ILE A 534 10.58 -10.63 6.15
C ILE A 534 11.30 -11.49 5.10
N ASN A 535 10.72 -11.60 3.90
CA ASN A 535 11.29 -12.41 2.83
C ASN A 535 12.40 -11.68 2.07
N ASP A 536 12.55 -10.37 2.25
CA ASP A 536 13.66 -9.62 1.68
C ASP A 536 15.00 -10.08 2.28
N PRO A 537 16.09 -10.06 1.49
CA PRO A 537 17.42 -10.38 2.00
C PRO A 537 17.79 -9.53 3.21
N PRO A 538 18.53 -10.07 4.21
CA PRO A 538 18.92 -9.30 5.36
C PRO A 538 19.77 -8.09 4.96
N LEU A 539 19.71 -7.02 5.76
CA LEU A 539 20.49 -5.80 5.51
C LEU A 539 21.96 -6.11 5.32
N ARG A 540 22.54 -5.48 4.29
CA ARG A 540 23.95 -5.62 3.97
C ARG A 540 24.76 -4.66 4.83
N SER A 541 25.48 -5.20 5.82
CA SER A 541 26.49 -4.41 6.53
C SER A 541 27.78 -4.39 5.71
N GLY A 542 28.21 -3.20 5.30
CA GLY A 542 29.50 -3.01 4.63
C GLY A 542 30.66 -3.50 5.50
N LEU A 543 30.60 -3.23 6.81
CA LEU A 543 31.58 -3.71 7.78
C LEU A 543 31.62 -5.24 7.85
N LEU A 544 30.46 -5.91 7.98
CA LEU A 544 30.44 -7.38 8.01
C LEU A 544 30.88 -7.99 6.68
N THR A 545 30.59 -7.33 5.56
CA THR A 545 31.05 -7.77 4.24
C THR A 545 32.57 -7.72 4.15
N GLN A 546 33.17 -6.65 4.69
CA GLN A 546 34.63 -6.49 4.76
C GLN A 546 35.25 -7.54 5.70
N ILE A 547 34.73 -7.69 6.92
CA ILE A 547 35.19 -8.71 7.87
C ILE A 547 35.09 -10.11 7.26
N ALA A 548 33.98 -10.44 6.62
CA ALA A 548 33.82 -11.73 5.94
C ALA A 548 34.85 -11.94 4.84
N ALA A 549 35.20 -10.89 4.08
CA ALA A 549 36.22 -10.96 3.04
C ALA A 549 37.63 -11.18 3.63
N ASP A 550 37.97 -10.46 4.70
CA ASP A 550 39.27 -10.56 5.35
C ASP A 550 39.47 -11.95 5.97
N LEU A 551 38.48 -12.46 6.71
CA LEU A 551 38.51 -13.80 7.29
C LEU A 551 38.58 -14.89 6.20
N LEU A 552 37.87 -14.71 5.07
CA LEU A 552 37.89 -15.68 3.98
C LEU A 552 39.28 -15.77 3.32
N ASN A 553 39.94 -14.63 3.13
CA ASN A 553 41.29 -14.60 2.57
C ASN A 553 42.29 -15.34 3.49
N GLU A 554 42.19 -15.15 4.81
CA GLU A 554 43.02 -15.88 5.77
C GLU A 554 42.72 -17.38 5.75
N ALA A 555 41.44 -17.75 5.79
CA ALA A 555 41.02 -19.15 5.80
C ALA A 555 41.43 -19.88 4.51
N ASP A 556 41.37 -19.21 3.35
CA ASP A 556 41.83 -19.74 2.07
C ASP A 556 43.33 -19.98 2.08
N HIS A 557 44.11 -19.02 2.57
CA HIS A 557 45.56 -19.18 2.71
C HIS A 557 45.93 -20.37 3.61
N LEU A 558 45.26 -20.50 4.76
CA LEU A 558 45.48 -21.60 5.70
C LEU A 558 45.04 -22.96 5.12
N TYR A 559 43.92 -23.00 4.41
CA TYR A 559 43.43 -24.20 3.75
C TYR A 559 44.37 -24.68 2.64
N ASP A 560 44.84 -23.79 1.77
CA ASP A 560 45.82 -24.11 0.74
C ASP A 560 47.13 -24.63 1.36
N ARG A 561 47.53 -24.04 2.49
CA ARG A 561 48.67 -24.52 3.27
C ARG A 561 48.43 -25.94 3.82
N GLU A 562 47.24 -26.27 4.31
CA GLU A 562 46.93 -27.64 4.75
C GLU A 562 46.91 -28.64 3.58
N LEU A 563 46.37 -28.25 2.42
CA LEU A 563 46.42 -29.08 1.22
C LEU A 563 47.85 -29.38 0.80
N LEU A 564 48.73 -28.38 0.81
CA LEU A 564 50.16 -28.58 0.52
C LEU A 564 50.81 -29.54 1.53
N ASN A 565 50.50 -29.40 2.82
CA ASN A 565 51.11 -30.20 3.89
C ASN A 565 50.53 -31.62 4.02
N GLY A 566 49.31 -31.86 3.55
CA GLY A 566 48.58 -33.13 3.71
C GLY A 566 48.80 -34.16 2.58
N THR A 567 49.55 -33.82 1.53
CA THR A 567 49.59 -34.59 0.26
C THR A 567 50.47 -35.85 0.26
N THR A 568 51.25 -36.14 1.30
CA THR A 568 52.28 -37.21 1.19
C THR A 568 52.19 -38.36 2.19
N THR A 569 51.38 -38.34 3.27
CA THR A 569 51.43 -39.48 4.23
C THR A 569 50.25 -39.71 5.21
N ARG A 570 49.11 -38.99 5.14
CA ARG A 570 48.02 -39.13 6.14
C ARG A 570 46.70 -39.66 5.55
N GLY A 571 46.00 -40.47 6.34
CA GLY A 571 44.89 -41.36 5.94
C GLY A 571 43.57 -40.68 5.52
N GLU A 572 42.61 -41.51 5.11
CA GLU A 572 41.32 -41.15 4.50
C GLU A 572 40.48 -40.16 5.32
N THR A 573 40.60 -40.18 6.65
CA THR A 573 39.89 -39.27 7.56
C THR A 573 40.29 -37.80 7.43
N LEU A 574 41.59 -37.51 7.22
CA LEU A 574 42.06 -36.14 7.01
C LEU A 574 41.55 -35.56 5.69
N ARG A 575 41.48 -36.41 4.65
CA ARG A 575 40.98 -36.01 3.33
C ARG A 575 39.49 -35.63 3.39
N VAL A 576 38.68 -36.41 4.11
CA VAL A 576 37.26 -36.11 4.33
C VAL A 576 37.06 -34.78 5.06
N GLU A 577 37.86 -34.49 6.08
CA GLU A 577 37.79 -33.20 6.79
C GLU A 577 38.21 -32.02 5.92
N LEU A 578 39.26 -32.15 5.11
CA LEU A 578 39.66 -31.10 4.17
C LEU A 578 38.59 -30.85 3.08
N ASP A 579 37.97 -31.90 2.54
CA ASP A 579 36.86 -31.75 1.58
C ASP A 579 35.65 -31.04 2.20
N ARG A 580 35.37 -31.32 3.48
CA ARG A 580 34.33 -30.64 4.25
C ARG A 580 34.65 -29.16 4.44
N ILE A 581 35.87 -28.84 4.87
CA ILE A 581 36.36 -27.45 5.01
C ILE A 581 36.24 -26.72 3.66
N GLY A 582 36.65 -27.33 2.56
CA GLY A 582 36.53 -26.75 1.22
C GLY A 582 35.08 -26.48 0.80
N THR A 583 34.13 -27.33 1.23
CA THR A 583 32.69 -27.12 1.00
C THR A 583 32.14 -25.96 1.81
N GLU A 584 32.54 -25.85 3.08
CA GLU A 584 32.16 -24.75 3.97
C GLU A 584 32.71 -23.40 3.47
N LEU A 585 33.96 -23.35 2.99
CA LEU A 585 34.54 -22.17 2.34
C LEU A 585 33.77 -21.76 1.07
N ARG A 586 33.40 -22.71 0.20
CA ARG A 586 32.55 -22.42 -0.96
C ARG A 586 31.20 -21.82 -0.55
N ARG A 587 30.58 -22.37 0.50
CA ARG A 587 29.32 -21.84 1.05
C ARG A 587 29.52 -20.42 1.57
N ALA A 588 30.55 -20.17 2.37
CA ALA A 588 30.85 -18.84 2.91
C ALA A 588 31.06 -17.80 1.79
N ARG A 589 31.77 -18.15 0.71
CA ARG A 589 31.91 -17.29 -0.49
C ARG A 589 30.57 -17.01 -1.18
N ALA A 590 29.74 -18.04 -1.35
CA ALA A 590 28.44 -17.92 -2.00
C ALA A 590 27.51 -16.97 -1.23
N VAL A 591 27.48 -17.08 0.11
CA VAL A 591 26.57 -16.27 0.94
C VAL A 591 27.16 -14.92 1.36
N ARG A 592 28.45 -14.64 1.11
CA ARG A 592 29.13 -13.40 1.56
C ARG A 592 28.38 -12.11 1.20
N ARG A 593 27.84 -12.03 -0.01
CA ARG A 593 27.15 -10.83 -0.51
C ARG A 593 25.75 -10.64 0.07
N GLU A 594 25.08 -11.74 0.38
CA GLU A 594 23.66 -11.75 0.77
C GLU A 594 23.46 -11.91 2.27
N GLN A 595 24.36 -12.62 2.93
CA GLN A 595 24.34 -12.94 4.36
C GLN A 595 25.76 -12.83 4.95
N PRO A 596 26.35 -11.61 4.99
CA PRO A 596 27.75 -11.44 5.41
C PRO A 596 28.01 -11.96 6.82
N GLY A 597 27.05 -11.84 7.75
CA GLY A 597 27.17 -12.41 9.10
C GLY A 597 27.25 -13.95 9.11
N VAL A 598 26.49 -14.63 8.23
CA VAL A 598 26.59 -16.08 8.07
C VAL A 598 27.94 -16.46 7.47
N ALA A 599 28.42 -15.68 6.49
CA ALA A 599 29.76 -15.89 5.94
C ALA A 599 30.84 -15.76 7.03
N VAL A 600 30.78 -14.74 7.89
CA VAL A 600 31.70 -14.60 9.05
C VAL A 600 31.64 -15.85 9.94
N ALA A 601 30.44 -16.26 10.39
CA ALA A 601 30.29 -17.39 11.30
C ALA A 601 30.81 -18.72 10.72
N VAL A 602 30.54 -18.98 9.43
CA VAL A 602 31.03 -20.17 8.74
C VAL A 602 32.55 -20.12 8.59
N THR A 603 33.12 -18.97 8.22
CA THR A 603 34.56 -18.82 8.07
C THR A 603 35.29 -18.94 9.40
N GLU A 604 34.75 -18.42 10.50
CA GLU A 604 35.30 -18.64 11.84
C GLU A 604 35.31 -20.13 12.22
N GLU A 605 34.25 -20.87 11.89
CA GLU A 605 34.22 -22.32 12.12
C GLU A 605 35.31 -23.03 11.31
N VAL A 606 35.52 -22.64 10.06
CA VAL A 606 36.61 -23.14 9.21
C VAL A 606 37.98 -22.83 9.82
N LEU A 607 38.22 -21.58 10.24
CA LEU A 607 39.49 -21.18 10.88
C LEU A 607 39.75 -22.01 12.14
N ARG A 608 38.74 -22.25 12.98
CA ARG A 608 38.86 -23.13 14.15
C ARG A 608 39.20 -24.58 13.77
N LYS A 609 38.69 -25.10 12.65
CA LYS A 609 39.03 -26.45 12.16
C LYS A 609 40.48 -26.49 11.64
N LEU A 610 40.89 -25.50 10.85
CA LEU A 610 42.25 -25.38 10.31
C LEU A 610 43.29 -25.23 11.42
N ASP A 611 43.00 -24.45 12.46
CA ASP A 611 43.86 -24.30 13.63
C ASP A 611 44.06 -25.63 14.37
N ARG A 612 42.97 -26.40 14.59
CA ARG A 612 43.06 -27.75 15.18
C ARG A 612 43.91 -28.71 14.35
N LEU A 613 43.78 -28.67 13.02
CA LEU A 613 44.61 -29.49 12.12
C LEU A 613 46.09 -29.09 12.17
N SER A 614 46.36 -27.79 12.24
CA SER A 614 47.71 -27.24 12.42
C SER A 614 48.32 -27.68 13.76
N ALA A 615 47.58 -27.54 14.86
CA ALA A 615 48.02 -27.91 16.21
C ALA A 615 48.27 -29.43 16.33
N ALA A 616 47.37 -30.27 15.80
CA ALA A 616 47.54 -31.73 15.81
C ALA A 616 48.81 -32.15 15.04
N ARG A 617 49.10 -31.48 13.93
CA ARG A 617 50.32 -31.73 13.15
C ARG A 617 51.58 -31.26 13.88
N GLN A 618 51.56 -30.11 14.53
CA GLN A 618 52.68 -29.65 15.34
C GLN A 618 53.01 -30.67 16.44
N ALA A 619 51.98 -31.18 17.13
CA ALA A 619 52.12 -32.23 18.14
C ALA A 619 52.72 -33.54 17.55
N ASP A 620 52.29 -33.97 16.37
CA ASP A 620 52.84 -35.17 15.71
C ASP A 620 54.27 -34.99 15.19
N SER A 621 54.66 -33.76 14.82
CA SER A 621 55.99 -33.45 14.26
C SER A 621 57.09 -33.30 15.31
N GLY A 622 56.76 -33.31 16.60
CA GLY A 622 57.73 -33.28 17.70
C GLY A 622 58.55 -31.99 17.82
N VAL A 623 58.12 -30.90 17.18
CA VAL A 623 58.77 -29.58 17.28
C VAL A 623 58.02 -28.75 18.32
N THR A 624 58.55 -28.70 19.54
CA THR A 624 58.26 -27.64 20.54
C THR A 624 59.07 -26.40 20.27
#